data_AF-A0A6G5AB39-F1
#
_entry.id   AF-A0A6G5AB39-F1
#
_cell.length_a   1.000
_cell.length_b   1.000
_cell.length_c   1.000
_cell.angle_alpha   90.00
_cell.angle_beta   90.00
_cell.angle_gamma   90.00
#
_symmetry.space_group_name_H-M   'P 1'
#
loop_
_entity.id
_entity.type
_entity.pdbx_description
1 polymer ?
#
loop_
_entity_poly.entity_id
_entity_poly.type
_entity_poly.pdbx_seq_one_letter_code
_entity_poly.pdbx_strand_id
1 'polypeptide(L)'
;PTTCNIRCPAGVCPRTSSFPTTHVSCNFCIFADDCVIYHSVTNAPDQTLIQHDLNNIQTWCNHWLMKLNPNKCKLAFFSRRHNPVMLIYSITNIPLQSVQSLKYLSVTLSHDPSCCHHTTSIMPAANQSVGFLRRQLRHTLPHVKMLAY
;
A
#
# COMPACT_ATOMS: atom_id res chain seq x y z
N PRO A 1 -12.14 3.15 -14.45
CA PRO A 1 -10.85 2.44 -14.44
C PRO A 1 -10.74 1.70 -13.10
N THR A 2 -10.30 0.45 -13.11
CA THR A 2 -10.04 -0.31 -11.89
C THR A 2 -8.56 -0.18 -11.57
N THR A 3 -8.19 0.42 -10.44
CA THR A 3 -6.80 0.47 -10.01
C THR A 3 -6.46 -0.81 -9.28
N CYS A 4 -5.58 -1.62 -9.88
CA CYS A 4 -4.97 -2.77 -9.23
C CYS A 4 -3.83 -2.26 -8.34
N ASN A 5 -3.76 -2.71 -7.09
CA ASN A 5 -2.66 -2.41 -6.16
C ASN A 5 -2.11 -3.71 -5.58
N ILE A 6 -0.80 -3.91 -5.70
CA ILE A 6 -0.11 -5.09 -5.18
C ILE A 6 0.97 -4.63 -4.22
N ARG A 7 0.82 -4.96 -2.93
CA ARG A 7 1.87 -4.71 -1.92
C ARG A 7 2.65 -5.98 -1.68
N CYS A 8 3.98 -5.92 -1.70
CA CYS A 8 4.88 -7.02 -1.37
C CYS A 8 6.06 -6.55 -0.51
N PRO A 9 6.27 -7.12 0.68
CA PRO A 9 7.50 -6.93 1.44
C PRO A 9 8.61 -7.85 0.90
N ALA A 10 9.67 -7.27 0.36
CA ALA A 10 10.89 -7.91 -0.13
C ALA A 10 12.02 -7.76 0.90
N GLY A 11 12.62 -8.87 1.32
CA GLY A 11 13.77 -8.84 2.21
C GLY A 11 15.00 -8.21 1.53
N VAL A 12 15.44 -7.06 2.04
CA VAL A 12 16.70 -6.34 1.75
C VAL A 12 16.89 -5.92 0.30
N CYS A 13 16.48 -4.70 -0.04
CA CYS A 13 16.74 -4.05 -1.33
C CYS A 13 18.21 -3.63 -1.48
N PRO A 14 18.95 -4.06 -2.52
CA PRO A 14 20.09 -3.30 -3.00
C PRO A 14 19.56 -1.99 -3.59
N ARG A 15 20.17 -0.86 -3.20
CA ARG A 15 19.88 0.54 -3.59
C ARG A 15 18.74 0.74 -4.60
N THR A 16 17.75 1.53 -4.22
CA THR A 16 16.57 1.94 -5.02
C THR A 16 16.86 2.35 -6.47
N SER A 17 18.10 2.76 -6.79
CA SER A 17 18.57 3.12 -8.13
C SER A 17 18.67 1.96 -9.14
N SER A 18 18.69 0.70 -8.70
CA SER A 18 18.79 -0.48 -9.59
C SER A 18 17.45 -1.14 -9.92
N PHE A 19 16.32 -0.61 -9.43
CA PHE A 19 14.99 -1.13 -9.75
C PHE A 19 14.74 -1.02 -11.26
N PRO A 20 14.11 -2.00 -11.93
CA PRO A 20 13.92 -2.02 -13.38
C PRO A 20 12.86 -1.00 -13.80
N THR A 21 13.20 0.28 -13.68
CA THR A 21 12.40 1.44 -14.13
C THR A 21 12.20 1.44 -15.64
N THR A 22 13.11 0.82 -16.40
CA THR A 22 13.09 0.81 -17.86
C THR A 22 12.31 -0.36 -18.47
N HIS A 23 11.93 -1.36 -17.68
CA HIS A 23 11.27 -2.59 -18.15
C HIS A 23 9.91 -2.87 -17.49
N VAL A 24 9.38 -1.91 -16.74
CA VAL A 24 8.09 -2.01 -16.04
C VAL A 24 7.21 -0.87 -16.51
N SER A 25 6.02 -1.20 -17.04
CA SER A 25 5.07 -0.21 -17.56
C SER A 25 4.08 0.28 -16.49
N CYS A 26 3.90 -0.49 -15.41
CA CYS A 26 3.10 -0.10 -14.25
C CYS A 26 3.80 0.97 -13.40
N ASN A 27 3.00 1.75 -12.67
CA ASN A 27 3.55 2.62 -11.63
C ASN A 27 3.91 1.79 -10.39
N PHE A 28 4.92 2.24 -9.65
CA PHE A 28 5.31 1.59 -8.41
C PHE A 28 5.83 2.60 -7.37
N CYS A 29 5.72 2.22 -6.10
CA CYS A 29 6.30 2.91 -4.96
C CYS A 29 7.10 1.91 -4.14
N ILE A 30 8.30 2.30 -3.71
CA ILE A 30 9.18 1.44 -2.92
C ILE A 30 9.56 2.20 -1.65
N PHE A 31 9.43 1.56 -0.51
CA PHE A 31 9.87 2.09 0.78
C PHE A 31 10.42 0.95 1.64
N ALA A 32 11.71 1.04 1.98
CA ALA A 32 12.42 -0.02 2.72
C ALA A 32 12.22 -1.40 2.05
N ASP A 33 11.62 -2.36 2.75
CA ASP A 33 11.24 -3.68 2.25
C ASP A 33 9.90 -3.67 1.50
N ASP A 34 9.03 -2.68 1.67
CA ASP A 34 7.72 -2.64 1.02
C ASP A 34 7.78 -2.09 -0.41
N CYS A 35 7.26 -2.85 -1.37
CA CYS A 35 6.96 -2.39 -2.72
C CYS A 35 5.46 -2.41 -2.98
N VAL A 36 4.93 -1.37 -3.60
CA VAL A 36 3.55 -1.27 -4.07
C VAL A 36 3.55 -1.02 -5.56
N ILE A 37 2.86 -1.87 -6.32
CA ILE A 37 2.67 -1.72 -7.76
C ILE A 37 1.21 -1.32 -7.99
N TYR A 38 0.97 -0.32 -8.83
CA TYR A 38 -0.37 0.09 -9.17
C TYR A 38 -0.54 0.51 -10.64
N HIS A 39 -1.68 0.11 -11.20
CA HIS A 39 -2.00 0.40 -12.60
C HIS A 39 -3.51 0.47 -12.83
N SER A 40 -3.94 1.35 -13.75
CA SER A 40 -5.34 1.49 -14.15
C SER A 40 -5.69 0.46 -15.21
N VAL A 41 -6.47 -0.54 -14.82
CA VAL A 41 -6.97 -1.57 -15.74
C VAL A 41 -8.25 -1.08 -16.39
N THR A 42 -8.23 -0.99 -17.72
CA THR A 42 -9.38 -0.65 -18.56
C THR A 42 -9.74 -1.77 -19.54
N ASN A 43 -8.73 -2.45 -20.09
CA ASN A 43 -8.87 -3.46 -21.14
C ASN A 43 -8.09 -4.75 -20.80
N ALA A 44 -8.33 -5.83 -21.54
CA ALA A 44 -7.60 -7.09 -21.43
C ALA A 44 -6.05 -6.97 -21.54
N PRO A 45 -5.47 -6.18 -22.47
CA PRO A 45 -4.01 -6.00 -22.55
C PRO A 45 -3.39 -5.40 -21.27
N ASP A 46 -4.10 -4.50 -20.58
CA ASP A 46 -3.63 -3.93 -19.30
C ASP A 46 -3.48 -5.02 -18.23
N GLN A 47 -4.30 -6.07 -18.31
CA GLN A 47 -4.27 -7.18 -17.37
C GLN A 47 -3.02 -8.03 -17.58
N THR A 48 -2.70 -8.33 -18.84
CA THR A 48 -1.49 -9.09 -19.19
C THR A 48 -0.23 -8.30 -18.86
N LEU A 49 -0.28 -6.97 -18.97
CA LEU A 49 0.82 -6.07 -18.65
C LEU A 49 1.17 -6.12 -17.16
N ILE A 50 0.18 -6.10 -16.26
CA ILE A 50 0.43 -6.23 -14.81
C ILE A 50 1.11 -7.57 -14.49
N GLN A 51 0.63 -8.69 -15.05
CA GLN A 51 1.24 -10.00 -14.79
C GLN A 51 2.65 -10.09 -15.38
N HIS A 52 2.89 -9.48 -16.55
CA HIS A 52 4.22 -9.39 -17.15
C HIS A 52 5.19 -8.61 -16.25
N ASP A 53 4.76 -7.45 -15.75
CA ASP A 53 5.56 -6.62 -14.85
C ASP A 53 5.87 -7.33 -13.52
N LEU A 54 4.91 -8.09 -12.96
CA LEU A 54 5.16 -8.94 -11.79
C LEU A 54 6.24 -9.99 -12.06
N ASN A 55 6.24 -10.60 -13.24
CA ASN A 55 7.25 -11.59 -13.63
C ASN A 55 8.63 -10.93 -13.79
N ASN A 56 8.69 -9.71 -14.34
CA ASN A 56 9.93 -8.95 -14.45
C ASN A 56 10.49 -8.59 -13.08
N ILE A 57 9.63 -8.15 -12.15
CA ILE A 57 10.02 -7.83 -10.77
C ILE A 57 10.50 -9.09 -10.05
N GLN A 58 9.82 -10.23 -10.21
CA GLN A 58 10.28 -11.50 -9.66
C GLN A 58 11.67 -11.89 -10.19
N THR A 59 11.89 -11.73 -11.49
CA THR A 59 13.18 -12.02 -12.13
C THR A 59 14.28 -11.11 -11.59
N TRP A 60 13.99 -9.82 -11.43
CA TRP A 60 14.90 -8.86 -10.81
C TRP A 60 15.20 -9.23 -9.35
N CYS A 61 14.19 -9.54 -8.55
CA CYS A 61 14.39 -9.98 -7.17
C CYS A 61 15.31 -11.21 -7.10
N ASN A 62 15.09 -12.21 -7.95
CA ASN A 62 15.94 -13.40 -8.03
C ASN A 62 17.39 -13.07 -8.40
N HIS A 63 17.60 -12.17 -9.37
CA HIS A 63 18.94 -11.73 -9.78
C HIS A 63 19.71 -11.08 -8.63
N TRP A 64 19.02 -10.29 -7.81
CA TRP A 64 19.58 -9.59 -6.66
C TRP A 64 19.49 -10.39 -5.35
N LEU A 65 19.18 -11.68 -5.43
CA LEU A 65 19.05 -12.59 -4.28
C LEU A 65 18.00 -12.16 -3.24
N MET A 66 17.03 -11.34 -3.64
CA MET A 66 15.86 -10.99 -2.85
C MET A 66 14.77 -12.02 -3.04
N LYS A 67 14.10 -12.40 -1.93
CA LYS A 67 12.94 -13.29 -1.97
C LYS A 67 11.67 -12.47 -1.73
N LEU A 68 10.76 -12.49 -2.71
CA LEU A 68 9.39 -12.05 -2.53
C LEU A 68 8.64 -13.07 -1.69
N ASN A 69 7.85 -12.61 -0.72
CA ASN A 69 6.98 -13.49 0.06
C ASN A 69 5.53 -13.37 -0.45
N PRO A 70 5.07 -14.26 -1.34
CA PRO A 70 3.73 -14.17 -1.93
C PRO A 70 2.61 -14.27 -0.88
N ASN A 71 2.83 -14.96 0.25
CA ASN A 71 1.84 -15.06 1.32
C ASN A 71 1.58 -13.71 2.01
N LYS A 72 2.59 -12.84 2.06
CA LYS A 72 2.48 -11.48 2.56
C LYS A 72 2.02 -10.49 1.49
N CYS A 73 2.10 -10.88 0.22
CA CYS A 73 1.64 -10.04 -0.87
C CYS A 73 0.10 -9.98 -0.89
N LYS A 74 -0.44 -8.76 -1.00
CA LYS A 74 -1.89 -8.53 -1.05
C LYS A 74 -2.24 -7.76 -2.31
N LEU A 75 -3.33 -8.17 -2.93
CA LEU A 75 -3.90 -7.57 -4.13
C LEU A 75 -5.18 -6.83 -3.75
N ALA A 76 -5.33 -5.57 -4.17
CA ALA A 76 -6.56 -4.81 -3.96
C ALA A 76 -7.02 -4.16 -5.26
N PHE A 77 -8.34 -4.20 -5.51
CA PHE A 77 -8.98 -3.58 -6.66
C PHE A 77 -9.83 -2.39 -6.21
N PHE A 78 -9.48 -1.20 -6.68
CA PHE A 78 -10.28 0.01 -6.43
C PHE A 78 -10.98 0.43 -7.71
N SER A 79 -12.31 0.45 -7.72
CA SER A 79 -13.09 0.80 -8.91
C SER A 79 -14.37 1.47 -8.50
N ARG A 80 -14.82 2.46 -9.27
CA ARG A 80 -16.15 3.07 -9.09
C ARG A 80 -17.24 2.33 -9.88
N ARG A 81 -16.89 1.25 -10.58
CA ARG A 81 -17.85 0.44 -11.36
C ARG A 81 -18.55 -0.54 -10.43
N HIS A 82 -19.85 -0.74 -10.66
CA HIS A 82 -20.65 -1.72 -9.92
C HIS A 82 -20.11 -3.16 -10.08
N ASN A 83 -19.63 -3.51 -11.28
CA ASN A 83 -19.02 -4.81 -11.57
C ASN A 83 -17.58 -4.60 -12.08
N PRO A 84 -16.60 -4.45 -11.18
CA PRO A 84 -15.21 -4.34 -11.58
C PRO A 84 -14.69 -5.69 -12.07
N VAL A 85 -13.87 -5.66 -13.12
CA VAL A 85 -13.12 -6.86 -13.54
C VAL A 85 -12.10 -7.18 -12.45
N MET A 86 -12.34 -8.27 -11.73
CA MET A 86 -11.42 -8.81 -10.74
C MET A 86 -10.62 -9.93 -11.38
N LEU A 87 -9.30 -9.83 -11.29
CA LEU A 87 -8.38 -10.82 -11.85
C LEU A 87 -7.54 -11.44 -10.75
N ILE A 88 -7.07 -12.65 -11.00
CA ILE A 88 -6.15 -13.35 -10.12
C ILE A 88 -4.76 -13.18 -10.73
N TYR A 89 -3.90 -12.48 -10.00
CA TYR A 89 -2.48 -12.39 -10.32
C TYR A 89 -1.69 -13.39 -9.48
N SER A 90 -0.54 -13.82 -9.99
CA SER A 90 0.34 -14.74 -9.28
C SER A 90 1.76 -14.20 -9.21
N ILE A 91 2.43 -14.49 -8.09
CA ILE A 91 3.87 -14.26 -7.90
C ILE A 91 4.46 -15.60 -7.50
N THR A 92 5.55 -16.02 -8.14
CA THR A 92 6.21 -17.32 -7.88
C THR A 92 5.24 -18.50 -8.01
N ASN A 93 4.34 -18.48 -9.00
CA ASN A 93 3.24 -19.44 -9.19
C ASN A 93 2.25 -19.55 -8.02
N ILE A 94 2.28 -18.63 -7.06
CA ILE A 94 1.34 -18.57 -5.94
C ILE A 94 0.33 -17.46 -6.22
N PRO A 95 -0.98 -17.75 -6.25
CA PRO A 95 -2.01 -16.73 -6.48
C PRO A 95 -2.05 -15.74 -5.33
N LEU A 96 -2.15 -14.46 -5.66
CA LEU A 96 -2.25 -13.38 -4.68
C LEU A 96 -3.65 -13.33 -4.08
N GLN A 97 -3.71 -13.14 -2.77
CA GLN A 97 -4.97 -12.94 -2.07
C GLN A 97 -5.54 -11.55 -2.39
N SER A 98 -6.76 -11.53 -2.93
CA SER A 98 -7.54 -10.30 -3.10
C SER A 98 -8.10 -9.83 -1.75
N VAL A 99 -7.95 -8.54 -1.44
CA VAL A 99 -8.43 -7.88 -0.23
C VAL A 99 -9.15 -6.58 -0.59
N GLN A 100 -10.14 -6.21 0.23
CA GLN A 100 -10.93 -4.97 0.05
C GLN A 100 -10.20 -3.73 0.55
N SER A 101 -9.25 -3.90 1.48
CA SER A 101 -8.42 -2.83 2.03
C SER A 101 -6.96 -3.27 2.09
N LEU A 102 -6.06 -2.33 1.80
CA LEU A 102 -4.63 -2.54 1.74
C LEU A 102 -3.94 -1.49 2.63
N LYS A 103 -3.21 -1.96 3.64
CA LYS A 103 -2.41 -1.09 4.52
C LYS A 103 -1.01 -0.91 3.94
N TYR A 104 -0.59 0.34 3.74
CA TYR A 104 0.74 0.72 3.28
C TYR A 104 1.24 1.93 4.10
N LEU A 105 2.40 1.81 4.75
CA LEU A 105 3.00 2.87 5.59
C LEU A 105 2.04 3.50 6.61
N SER A 106 1.25 2.67 7.30
CA SER A 106 0.21 3.10 8.25
C SER A 106 -1.00 3.85 7.66
N VAL A 107 -1.08 3.99 6.34
CA VAL A 107 -2.26 4.45 5.62
C VAL A 107 -3.04 3.23 5.13
N THR A 108 -4.36 3.25 5.30
CA THR A 108 -5.24 2.19 4.79
C THR A 108 -5.92 2.68 3.53
N LEU A 109 -5.62 2.04 2.40
CA LEU A 109 -6.28 2.24 1.12
C LEU A 109 -7.48 1.29 1.05
N SER A 110 -8.69 1.82 0.96
CA SER A 110 -9.92 1.04 0.90
C SER A 110 -10.72 1.37 -0.36
N HIS A 111 -11.57 0.43 -0.78
CA HIS A 111 -12.49 0.63 -1.90
C HIS A 111 -13.44 1.82 -1.68
N ASP A 112 -13.87 2.03 -0.44
CA ASP A 112 -14.63 3.22 -0.09
C ASP A 112 -13.69 4.43 0.08
N PRO A 113 -13.89 5.51 -0.71
CA PRO A 113 -13.13 6.77 -0.58
C PRO A 113 -13.48 7.54 0.70
N SER A 114 -14.27 6.94 1.59
CA SER A 114 -14.64 7.47 2.89
C SER A 114 -13.39 7.54 3.77
N CYS A 115 -12.75 8.72 3.75
CA CYS A 115 -11.68 9.13 4.67
C CYS A 115 -12.09 8.95 6.16
N CYS A 116 -13.37 8.70 6.43
CA CYS A 116 -13.94 8.43 7.74
C CYS A 116 -13.29 7.21 8.40
N HIS A 117 -13.02 6.11 7.70
CA HIS A 117 -12.40 4.92 8.33
C HIS A 117 -10.95 5.18 8.76
N HIS A 118 -10.18 5.87 7.91
CA HIS A 118 -8.81 6.24 8.23
C HIS A 118 -8.77 7.24 9.40
N THR A 119 -9.56 8.32 9.29
CA THR A 119 -9.68 9.34 10.33
C THR A 119 -10.15 8.74 11.65
N THR A 120 -11.20 7.93 11.65
CA THR A 120 -11.71 7.25 12.87
C THR A 120 -10.70 6.25 13.46
N SER A 121 -9.79 5.68 12.67
CA SER A 121 -8.73 4.80 13.21
C SER A 121 -7.60 5.58 13.90
N ILE A 122 -7.31 6.81 13.45
CA ILE A 122 -6.24 7.66 13.98
C ILE A 122 -6.74 8.52 15.15
N MET A 123 -8.01 8.92 15.11
CA MET A 123 -8.63 9.78 16.13
C MET A 123 -8.44 9.28 17.56
N PRO A 124 -8.60 7.98 17.89
CA PRO A 124 -8.39 7.49 19.25
C PRO A 124 -6.96 7.72 19.75
N ALA A 125 -5.95 7.49 18.90
CA ALA A 125 -4.55 7.72 19.25
C ALA A 125 -4.25 9.22 19.44
N ALA A 126 -4.74 10.06 18.53
CA ALA A 126 -4.61 11.52 18.66
C ALA A 126 -5.31 12.04 19.92
N ASN A 127 -6.54 11.59 20.19
CA ASN A 127 -7.32 11.95 21.37
C ASN A 127 -6.69 11.44 22.66
N GLN A 128 -5.99 10.30 22.63
CA GLN A 128 -5.25 9.79 23.78
C GLN A 128 -4.07 10.71 24.12
N SER A 129 -3.31 11.18 23.11
CA SER A 129 -2.22 12.14 23.28
C SER A 129 -2.73 13.49 23.82
N VAL A 130 -3.80 14.03 23.23
CA VAL A 130 -4.44 15.27 23.72
C VAL A 130 -5.00 15.07 25.13
N GLY A 131 -5.62 13.93 25.40
CA GLY A 131 -6.15 13.59 26.72
C GLY A 131 -5.05 13.50 27.78
N PHE A 132 -3.88 12.98 27.42
CA PHE A 132 -2.70 12.98 28.29
C PHE A 132 -2.24 14.41 28.60
N LEU A 133 -2.07 15.26 27.57
CA LEU A 133 -1.69 16.66 27.74
C LEU A 133 -2.70 17.42 28.61
N ARG A 134 -4.01 17.23 28.40
CA ARG A 134 -5.07 17.85 29.21
C ARG A 134 -5.03 17.43 30.68
N ARG A 135 -4.67 16.18 30.99
CA ARG A 135 -4.54 15.71 32.38
C ARG A 135 -3.30 16.30 33.06
N GLN A 136 -2.17 16.37 32.35
CA GLN A 136 -0.91 16.91 32.87
C GLN A 136 -0.98 18.43 33.05
N LEU A 137 -1.59 19.12 32.10
CA LEU A 137 -1.74 20.58 32.09
C LEU A 137 -3.04 21.04 32.75
N ARG A 138 -3.68 20.23 33.61
CA ARG A 138 -4.99 20.57 34.19
C ARG A 138 -4.96 21.90 34.96
N HIS A 139 -3.92 22.08 35.77
CA HIS A 139 -3.76 23.21 36.69
C HIS A 139 -2.85 24.32 36.16
N THR A 140 -2.35 24.24 34.92
CA THR A 140 -1.52 25.29 34.32
C THR A 140 -2.34 26.45 33.76
N LEU A 141 -1.65 27.59 33.60
CA LEU A 141 -2.19 28.84 33.07
C LEU A 141 -2.77 28.67 31.66
N PRO A 142 -3.84 29.41 31.31
CA PRO A 142 -4.50 29.31 30.00
C PRO A 142 -3.55 29.48 28.81
N HIS A 143 -2.58 30.40 28.90
CA HIS A 143 -1.60 30.64 27.85
C HIS A 143 -0.70 29.41 27.57
N VAL A 144 -0.33 28.64 28.61
CA VAL A 144 0.47 27.43 28.47
C VAL A 144 -0.34 26.30 27.81
N LYS A 145 -1.66 26.27 28.05
CA LYS A 145 -2.57 25.32 27.40
C LYS A 145 -2.70 25.61 25.90
N MET A 146 -2.85 26.89 25.50
CA MET A 146 -2.97 27.28 24.08
C MET A 146 -1.71 26.98 23.25
N LEU A 147 -0.53 26.95 23.87
CA LEU A 147 0.70 26.59 23.17
C LEU A 147 0.84 25.07 22.95
N ALA A 148 0.12 24.26 23.73
CA ALA A 148 0.29 22.81 23.76
C ALA A 148 -0.70 22.06 22.85
N TYR A 149 -1.93 22.56 22.69
CA TYR A 149 -2.97 21.95 21.84
C TYR A 149 -4.05 22.95 21.44
#